data_AF-A0A965EKR7-F1
#
_entry.id   AF-A0A965EKR7-F1
#
_cell.length_a   1.000
_cell.length_b   1.000
_cell.length_c   1.000
_cell.angle_alpha   90.00
_cell.angle_beta   90.00
_cell.angle_gamma   90.00
#
_symmetry.space_group_name_H-M   'P 1'
#
loop_
_entity.id
_entity.type
_entity.pdbx_description
1 polymer ?
#
loop_
_entity_poly.entity_id
_entity_poly.type
_entity_poly.pdbx_seq_one_letter_code
_entity_poly.pdbx_strand_id
1 'polypeptide(L)'
;MLPPELHLESEIMSKLTITFAASDYEHMRDLTRGDIQAEGIDIRYLNLQIEETFFRFIKFREWDVSEMSFGKYIALKSQDDDSITGIPVFPSRVFRQSSLFVLPGSDIK
;
A
#
# COMPACT_ATOMS: atom_id res chain seq x y z
N MET A 1 23.89 -3.78 45.55
CA MET A 1 24.54 -3.70 44.24
C MET A 1 23.82 -4.62 43.27
N LEU A 2 22.90 -4.02 42.52
CA LEU A 2 22.33 -4.37 41.20
C LEU A 2 21.76 -3.01 40.73
N PRO A 3 22.04 -2.53 39.52
CA PRO A 3 21.65 -1.17 39.12
C PRO A 3 20.12 -1.05 38.95
N PRO A 4 19.52 0.11 39.31
CA PRO A 4 18.09 0.38 39.16
C PRO A 4 17.75 0.83 37.73
N GLU A 5 18.18 0.09 36.71
CA GLU A 5 17.91 0.37 35.30
C GLU A 5 17.09 -0.77 34.69
N LEU A 6 15.86 -0.91 35.16
CA LEU A 6 14.81 -1.68 34.47
C LEU A 6 13.45 -0.99 34.54
N HIS A 7 13.45 0.30 34.88
CA HIS A 7 12.41 1.21 34.44
C HIS A 7 12.78 1.65 33.03
N LEU A 8 12.65 0.73 32.06
CA LEU A 8 12.23 1.17 30.75
C LEU A 8 10.78 1.61 30.98
N GLU A 9 10.61 2.86 31.42
CA GLU A 9 9.40 3.57 31.07
C GLU A 9 9.19 3.23 29.60
N SER A 10 8.07 2.58 29.30
CA SER A 10 7.46 2.79 28.02
C SER A 10 7.29 4.31 27.93
N GLU A 11 8.32 5.03 27.47
CA GLU A 11 8.11 6.29 26.79
C GLU A 11 6.89 6.01 25.93
N ILE A 12 5.85 6.79 26.14
CA ILE A 12 4.67 6.78 25.28
C ILE A 12 5.24 7.16 23.91
N MET A 13 5.77 6.18 23.17
CA MET A 13 6.33 6.41 21.86
C MET A 13 5.13 6.87 21.05
N SER A 14 5.15 8.16 20.71
CA SER A 14 4.13 8.71 19.85
C SER A 14 4.13 7.87 18.58
N LYS A 15 2.95 7.36 18.22
CA LYS A 15 2.83 6.55 17.02
C LYS A 15 3.31 7.38 15.83
N LEU A 16 4.13 6.76 14.97
CA LEU A 16 4.54 7.38 13.73
C LEU A 16 3.30 7.55 12.85
N THR A 17 2.90 8.80 12.62
CA THR A 17 1.83 9.09 11.67
C THR A 17 2.35 8.91 10.26
N ILE A 18 1.73 8.00 9.50
CA ILE A 18 2.01 7.83 8.07
C ILE A 18 0.75 8.07 7.25
N THR A 19 0.93 8.67 6.08
CA THR A 19 -0.14 8.84 5.10
C THR A 19 -0.15 7.66 4.13
N PHE A 20 -1.34 7.09 3.91
CA PHE A 20 -1.53 5.95 3.01
C PHE A 20 -2.64 6.24 2.01
N ALA A 21 -2.35 6.22 0.71
CA ALA A 21 -3.35 6.34 -0.34
C ALA A 21 -3.54 5.04 -1.11
N ALA A 22 -4.80 4.61 -1.20
CA ALA A 22 -5.25 3.49 -2.01
C ALA A 22 -6.76 3.63 -2.29
N SER A 23 -7.28 2.76 -3.15
CA SER A 23 -8.73 2.58 -3.26
C SER A 23 -9.30 1.71 -2.13
N ASP A 24 -10.59 1.84 -1.85
CA ASP A 24 -11.27 1.01 -0.86
C ASP A 24 -11.42 -0.44 -1.34
N TYR A 25 -10.65 -1.34 -0.74
CA TYR A 25 -10.72 -2.78 -0.97
C TYR A 25 -11.18 -3.50 0.29
N GLU A 26 -12.11 -4.44 0.13
CA GLU A 26 -12.71 -5.18 1.25
C GLU A 26 -11.67 -5.84 2.16
N HIS A 27 -10.61 -6.43 1.59
CA HIS A 27 -9.59 -7.16 2.34
C HIS A 27 -8.55 -6.27 3.02
N MET A 28 -8.60 -4.95 2.82
CA MET A 28 -7.80 -3.97 3.58
C MET A 28 -8.65 -3.11 4.50
N ARG A 29 -9.97 -3.34 4.54
CA ARG A 29 -10.93 -2.44 5.19
C ARG A 29 -10.71 -2.29 6.69
N ASP A 30 -10.39 -3.38 7.38
CA ASP A 30 -10.12 -3.34 8.82
C ASP A 30 -8.93 -2.41 9.13
N LEU A 31 -7.92 -2.38 8.25
CA LEU A 31 -6.77 -1.48 8.36
C LEU A 31 -7.15 -0.04 8.03
N THR A 32 -7.87 0.19 6.93
CA THR A 32 -8.20 1.54 6.44
C THR A 32 -9.28 2.24 7.27
N ARG A 33 -10.11 1.47 8.00
CA ARG A 33 -11.07 1.99 8.99
C ARG A 33 -10.49 2.13 10.39
N GLY A 34 -9.35 1.50 10.66
CA GLY A 34 -8.71 1.52 11.98
C GLY A 34 -9.28 0.49 12.96
N ASP A 35 -10.04 -0.51 12.47
CA ASP A 35 -10.49 -1.65 13.27
C ASP A 35 -9.30 -2.51 13.73
N ILE A 36 -8.22 -2.54 12.92
CA ILE A 36 -6.90 -3.04 13.30
C ILE A 36 -5.84 -1.95 13.13
N GLN A 37 -4.80 -2.01 13.96
CA GLN A 37 -3.69 -1.07 13.91
C GLN A 37 -2.35 -1.79 14.12
N ALA A 38 -1.36 -1.46 13.29
CA ALA A 38 0.01 -1.92 13.50
C ALA A 38 0.63 -1.21 14.71
N GLU A 39 1.43 -1.94 15.49
CA GLU A 39 2.15 -1.37 16.63
C GLU A 39 3.06 -0.21 16.18
N GLY A 40 3.05 0.89 16.94
CA GLY A 40 3.91 2.05 16.69
C GLY A 40 3.52 2.93 15.51
N ILE A 41 2.45 2.63 14.75
CA ILE A 41 2.06 3.39 13.56
C ILE A 41 0.61 3.88 13.65
N ASP A 42 0.39 5.13 13.26
CA ASP A 42 -0.93 5.72 13.06
C ASP A 42 -1.15 6.02 11.57
N ILE A 43 -2.16 5.39 10.95
CA ILE A 43 -2.38 5.50 9.50
C ILE A 43 -3.43 6.56 9.22
N ARG A 44 -3.05 7.57 8.44
CA ARG A 44 -3.97 8.53 7.81
C ARG A 44 -4.30 8.05 6.41
N TYR A 45 -5.44 7.38 6.28
CA TYR A 45 -5.89 6.83 5.01
C TYR A 45 -6.52 7.89 4.11
N LEU A 46 -6.11 7.90 2.84
CA LEU A 46 -6.66 8.71 1.76
C LEU A 46 -7.38 7.78 0.78
N ASN A 47 -8.71 7.75 0.84
CA ASN A 47 -9.52 6.97 -0.09
C ASN A 47 -9.64 7.70 -1.43
N LEU A 48 -8.81 7.30 -2.39
CA LEU A 48 -8.73 7.92 -3.71
C LEU A 48 -8.98 6.88 -4.81
N GLN A 49 -9.46 7.34 -5.96
CA GLN A 49 -9.55 6.47 -7.14
C GLN A 49 -8.14 6.08 -7.60
N ILE A 50 -8.01 4.84 -8.10
CA ILE A 50 -6.71 4.22 -8.38
C ILE A 50 -5.87 5.04 -9.38
N GLU A 51 -6.52 5.65 -10.39
CA GLU A 51 -5.85 6.49 -11.38
C GLU A 51 -5.27 7.76 -10.74
N GLU A 52 -6.02 8.37 -9.83
CA GLU A 52 -5.59 9.55 -9.08
C GLU A 52 -4.44 9.22 -8.13
N THR A 53 -4.59 8.13 -7.36
CA THR A 53 -3.54 7.60 -6.48
C THR A 53 -2.24 7.43 -7.27
N PHE A 54 -2.29 6.72 -8.38
CA PHE A 54 -1.09 6.41 -9.16
C PHE A 54 -0.45 7.67 -9.72
N PHE A 55 -1.25 8.53 -10.35
CA PHE A 55 -0.75 9.74 -10.98
C PHE A 55 -0.04 10.65 -9.97
N ARG A 56 -0.70 10.97 -8.85
CA ARG A 56 -0.16 11.91 -7.85
C ARG A 56 1.05 11.32 -7.13
N PHE A 57 1.05 10.03 -6.79
CA PHE A 57 2.23 9.42 -6.18
C PHE A 57 3.43 9.39 -7.12
N ILE A 58 3.23 8.94 -8.37
CA ILE A 58 4.32 8.82 -9.35
C ILE A 58 4.91 10.19 -9.70
N LYS A 59 4.08 11.24 -9.76
CA LYS A 59 4.53 12.58 -10.15
C LYS A 59 5.05 13.43 -9.00
N PHE A 60 4.43 13.34 -7.83
CA PHE A 60 4.61 14.35 -6.77
C PHE A 60 4.94 13.76 -5.40
N ARG A 61 4.81 12.44 -5.20
CA ARG A 61 5.10 11.76 -3.91
C ARG A 61 4.34 12.41 -2.73
N GLU A 62 3.04 12.66 -2.90
CA GLU A 62 2.26 13.45 -1.93
C GLU A 62 1.94 12.74 -0.61
N TRP A 63 2.33 11.48 -0.45
CA TRP A 63 2.10 10.65 0.73
C TRP A 63 3.21 9.63 0.92
N ASP A 64 3.25 9.00 2.09
CA ASP A 64 4.33 8.10 2.52
C ASP A 64 4.19 6.69 1.91
N VAL A 65 2.96 6.17 1.84
CA VAL A 65 2.66 4.82 1.35
C VAL A 65 1.58 4.87 0.27
N SER A 66 1.80 4.17 -0.84
CA SER A 66 0.88 4.17 -1.97
C SER A 66 0.58 2.78 -2.48
N GLU A 67 -0.66 2.56 -2.89
CA GLU A 67 -0.89 1.63 -3.99
C GLU A 67 -0.28 2.19 -5.28
N MET A 68 0.36 1.36 -6.09
CA MET A 68 0.94 1.78 -7.36
C MET A 68 0.87 0.68 -8.42
N SER A 69 0.89 1.09 -9.70
CA SER A 69 1.04 0.15 -10.82
C SER A 69 2.35 -0.64 -10.69
N PHE A 70 2.25 -1.96 -10.64
CA PHE A 70 3.42 -2.84 -10.58
C PHE A 70 4.30 -2.71 -11.83
N GLY A 71 3.69 -2.61 -13.02
CA GLY A 71 4.43 -2.38 -14.26
C GLY A 71 5.20 -1.06 -14.23
N LYS A 72 4.63 -0.01 -13.64
CA LYS A 72 5.33 1.27 -13.49
C LYS A 72 6.44 1.20 -12.44
N TYR A 73 6.24 0.49 -11.34
CA TYR A 73 7.30 0.22 -10.35
C TYR A 73 8.52 -0.43 -11.00
N ILE A 74 8.31 -1.51 -11.77
CA ILE A 74 9.38 -2.21 -12.48
C ILE A 74 10.06 -1.28 -13.50
N ALA A 75 9.28 -0.48 -14.25
CA ALA A 75 9.85 0.48 -15.19
C ALA A 75 10.74 1.53 -14.50
N LEU A 76 10.32 2.05 -13.33
CA LEU A 76 11.15 2.96 -12.54
C LEU A 76 12.43 2.28 -12.04
N LYS A 77 12.33 1.05 -11.52
CA LYS A 77 13.51 0.27 -11.10
C LYS A 77 14.49 0.00 -12.24
N SER A 78 13.99 -0.26 -13.45
CA SER A 78 14.84 -0.43 -14.64
C SER A 78 15.56 0.85 -15.08
N GLN A 79 15.18 2.00 -14.52
CA GLN A 79 15.79 3.31 -14.75
C GLN A 79 16.60 3.78 -13.54
N ASP A 80 16.98 2.85 -12.66
CA ASP A 80 17.73 3.11 -11.43
C ASP A 80 17.04 4.11 -10.48
N ASP A 81 15.69 4.15 -10.51
CA ASP A 81 14.90 4.93 -9.56
C ASP A 81 14.70 4.16 -8.23
N ASP A 82 15.46 4.60 -7.23
CA ASP A 82 15.49 4.04 -5.89
C ASP A 82 14.53 4.71 -4.91
N SER A 83 13.80 5.74 -5.36
CA SER A 83 12.96 6.59 -4.50
C SER A 83 11.73 5.87 -3.91
N ILE A 84 11.40 4.68 -4.41
CA ILE A 84 10.28 3.87 -3.93
C ILE A 84 10.79 2.47 -3.57
N THR A 85 10.40 2.01 -2.38
CA THR A 85 10.60 0.62 -1.94
C THR A 85 9.28 -0.14 -2.00
N GLY A 86 9.23 -1.22 -2.76
CA GLY A 86 8.05 -2.07 -2.85
C GLY A 86 7.88 -2.94 -1.60
N ILE A 87 6.65 -3.00 -1.09
CA ILE A 87 6.22 -3.98 -0.10
C ILE A 87 5.49 -5.10 -0.86
N PRO A 88 5.70 -6.40 -0.55
CA PRO A 88 5.10 -7.50 -1.29
C PRO A 88 3.60 -7.69 -0.94
N VAL A 89 2.82 -6.63 -1.09
CA VAL A 89 1.36 -6.59 -0.89
C VAL A 89 0.71 -6.18 -2.20
N PHE A 90 -0.23 -7.00 -2.67
CA PHE A 90 -0.94 -6.81 -3.93
C PHE A 90 -2.44 -6.57 -3.64
N PRO A 91 -2.85 -5.31 -3.39
CA PRO A 91 -4.20 -5.00 -2.94
C PRO A 91 -5.22 -5.11 -4.08
N SER A 92 -4.87 -4.74 -5.31
CA SER A 92 -5.82 -4.86 -6.42
C SER A 92 -6.11 -6.33 -6.77
N ARG A 93 -7.28 -6.82 -6.35
CA ARG A 93 -7.79 -8.17 -6.64
C ARG A 93 -9.12 -8.05 -7.38
N VAL A 94 -9.08 -8.14 -8.70
CA VAL A 94 -10.25 -7.99 -9.56
C VAL A 94 -10.42 -9.20 -10.46
N PHE A 95 -11.64 -9.73 -10.54
CA PHE A 95 -12.00 -10.74 -11.53
C PHE A 95 -12.30 -10.05 -12.86
N ARG A 96 -11.30 -10.00 -13.76
CA ARG A 96 -11.46 -9.36 -15.08
C ARG A 96 -12.15 -10.32 -16.04
N GLN A 97 -13.47 -10.23 -16.14
CA GLN A 97 -14.25 -10.99 -17.14
C GLN A 97 -13.76 -10.74 -18.57
N SER A 98 -13.28 -9.53 -18.86
CA SER A 98 -12.68 -9.14 -20.14
C SER A 98 -11.25 -9.68 -20.37
N SER A 99 -10.73 -10.53 -19.48
CA SER A 99 -9.42 -11.20 -19.61
C SER A 99 -9.55 -12.71 -19.87
N LEU A 100 -10.74 -13.16 -20.28
CA LEU A 100 -10.95 -14.50 -20.81
C LEU A 100 -10.75 -14.45 -22.33
N PHE A 101 -9.69 -15.12 -22.80
CA PHE A 101 -9.35 -15.17 -24.22
C PHE A 101 -9.61 -16.58 -24.76
N VAL A 102 -10.22 -16.69 -25.93
CA VAL A 102 -10.42 -17.96 -26.63
C VAL A 102 -9.66 -17.94 -27.95
N LEU A 103 -9.19 -19.10 -28.40
CA LEU A 103 -8.56 -19.23 -29.70
C LEU A 103 -9.60 -19.03 -30.83
N PRO A 104 -9.17 -18.55 -32.01
CA PRO A 104 -10.02 -18.59 -33.20
C PRO A 104 -10.51 -20.02 -33.47
N GLY A 105 -11.83 -20.21 -33.61
CA GLY A 105 -12.45 -21.53 -33.85
C GLY A 105 -12.77 -22.34 -32.60
N SER A 106 -12.65 -21.77 -31.40
CA SER A 106 -13.08 -22.41 -30.16
C SER A 106 -14.60 -22.66 -30.13
N ASP A 107 -15.02 -23.79 -29.57
CA ASP A 107 -16.43 -24.12 -29.30
C ASP A 107 -17.00 -23.42 -28.05
N ILE A 108 -16.15 -22.69 -27.31
CA ILE A 108 -16.55 -21.85 -26.17
C ILE A 108 -17.21 -20.57 -26.71
N LYS A 109 -18.51 -20.41 -26.40
CA LYS A 109 -19.33 -19.24 -26.75
C LYS A 109 -19.19 -18.11 -25.74
#